data_AF-A0A547PAL9-F1
#
_entry.id   AF-A0A547PAL9-F1
#
_cell.length_a   1.000
_cell.length_b   1.000
_cell.length_c   1.000
_cell.angle_alpha   90.00
_cell.angle_beta   90.00
_cell.angle_gamma   90.00
#
_symmetry.space_group_name_H-M   'P 1'
#
loop_
_entity.id
_entity.type
_entity.pdbx_description
1 polymer ?
#
loop_
_entity_poly.entity_id
_entity_poly.type
_entity_poly.pdbx_seq_one_letter_code
_entity_poly.pdbx_strand_id
1 'polypeptide(L)' 'MTPTLWIGIIGTIVALAFAANGLRAVRAGPGHAANAGRLHMMMVIVFLPLLWLTIALIQL' A
#
# COMPACT_ATOMS: atom_id res chain seq x y z
N MET A 1 -22.31 2.46 -6.91
CA MET A 1 -21.12 1.98 -6.17
C MET A 1 -21.31 2.28 -4.70
N THR A 2 -21.08 1.31 -3.81
CA THR A 2 -21.19 1.51 -2.37
C THR A 2 -20.01 2.34 -1.85
N PRO A 3 -20.19 3.18 -0.80
CA PRO A 3 -19.09 3.96 -0.20
C PRO A 3 -17.88 3.10 0.17
N THR A 4 -18.10 1.87 0.63
CA THR A 4 -17.06 0.89 0.99
C THR A 4 -16.14 0.54 -0.19
N LEU A 5 -16.69 0.48 -1.41
CA LEU A 5 -15.90 0.14 -2.59
C LEU A 5 -14.94 1.28 -2.99
N TRP A 6 -15.37 2.53 -2.78
CA TRP A 6 -14.51 3.70 -2.95
C TRP A 6 -13.36 3.77 -1.94
N ILE A 7 -13.59 3.33 -0.70
CA ILE A 7 -12.53 3.21 0.32
C ILE A 7 -11.43 2.26 -0.17
N GLY A 8 -11.79 1.12 -0.78
CA GLY A 8 -10.83 0.18 -1.34
C GLY A 8 -10.01 0.74 -2.48
N ILE A 9 -10.67 1.45 -3.39
CA ILE A 9 -10.00 2.10 -4.53
C ILE A 9 -9.03 3.16 -4.03
N ILE A 10 -9.47 4.08 -3.16
CA ILE A 10 -8.62 5.15 -2.63
C ILE A 10 -7.46 4.57 -1.82
N GLY A 11 -7.73 3.59 -0.95
CA GLY A 11 -6.69 2.90 -0.19
C GLY A 11 -5.65 2.21 -1.09
N THR A 12 -6.09 1.61 -2.20
CA THR A 12 -5.18 1.01 -3.20
C THR A 12 -4.30 2.06 -3.87
N ILE A 13 -4.86 3.21 -4.27
CA ILE A 13 -4.10 4.30 -4.88
C ILE A 13 -3.03 4.82 -3.92
N VAL A 14 -3.39 5.04 -2.65
CA VAL A 14 -2.44 5.49 -1.62
C VAL A 14 -1.32 4.46 -1.40
N ALA A 15 -1.67 3.17 -1.32
CA ALA A 15 -0.68 2.11 -1.16
C ALA A 15 0.30 2.05 -2.34
N LEU A 16 -0.18 2.20 -3.58
CA LEU A 16 0.67 2.25 -4.78
C LEU A 16 1.60 3.48 -4.76
N ALA A 17 1.11 4.64 -4.35
CA ALA A 17 1.96 5.83 -4.18
C ALA A 17 3.06 5.60 -3.13
N PHE A 18 2.73 4.91 -2.03
CA PHE A 18 3.68 4.55 -0.99
C PHE A 18 4.75 3.57 -1.50
N ALA A 19 4.35 2.56 -2.28
CA ALA A 19 5.28 1.63 -2.92
C ALA A 19 6.19 2.34 -3.94
N ALA A 20 5.64 3.24 -4.75
CA ALA A 20 6.43 4.02 -5.71
C ALA A 20 7.47 4.90 -5.00
N ASN A 21 7.10 5.55 -3.90
CA ASN A 21 8.04 6.32 -3.09
C ASN A 21 9.11 5.42 -2.44
N GLY A 22 8.73 4.25 -1.93
CA GLY A 22 9.65 3.27 -1.39
C GLY A 22 10.66 2.77 -2.43
N LEU A 23 10.19 2.47 -3.64
CA LEU A 23 11.03 2.08 -4.76
C LEU A 23 12.01 3.18 -5.16
N ARG A 24 11.55 4.45 -5.20
CA ARG A 24 12.43 5.60 -5.44
C ARG A 24 13.53 5.70 -4.38
N ALA A 25 13.18 5.52 -3.10
CA ALA A 25 14.14 5.57 -2.00
C ALA A 25 15.17 4.42 -2.05
N VAL A 26 14.75 3.21 -2.43
CA VAL A 26 15.68 2.07 -2.62
C VAL A 26 16.63 2.31 -3.79
N ARG A 27 16.14 2.91 -4.88
CA ARG A 27 16.95 3.22 -6.06
C ARG A 27 17.94 4.37 -5.84
N ALA A 28 17.73 5.21 -4.84
CA ALA A 28 18.60 6.35 -4.53
C ALA A 28 19.97 5.94 -3.92
N GLY A 29 20.14 4.68 -3.54
CA GLY A 29 21.40 4.14 -2.99
C GLY A 29 21.24 3.61 -1.56
N PRO A 30 22.30 3.00 -0.99
CA PRO A 30 22.25 2.40 0.33
C PRO A 30 22.10 3.45 1.44
N GLY A 31 21.37 3.10 2.50
CA GLY A 31 21.19 3.96 3.68
C GLY A 31 19.85 3.76 4.39
N HIS A 32 19.62 4.56 5.44
CA HIS A 32 18.39 4.51 6.23
C HIS A 32 17.12 4.68 5.37
N ALA A 33 17.17 5.58 4.39
CA ALA A 33 16.09 5.82 3.45
C ALA A 33 15.76 4.58 2.58
N ALA A 34 16.77 3.82 2.15
CA ALA A 34 16.55 2.60 1.37
C ALA A 34 15.93 1.49 2.22
N ASN A 35 16.31 1.35 3.49
CA ASN A 35 15.68 0.38 4.38
C ASN A 35 14.22 0.74 4.66
N ALA A 36 13.94 2.02 4.92
CA ALA A 36 12.57 2.52 5.02
C ALA A 36 11.77 2.26 3.73
N GLY A 37 12.38 2.45 2.57
CA GLY A 37 11.77 2.14 1.29
C GLY A 37 11.41 0.66 1.11
N ARG A 38 12.28 -0.26 1.56
CA ARG A 38 11.99 -1.71 1.57
C ARG A 38 10.84 -2.04 2.51
N LEU A 39 10.82 -1.47 3.71
CA LEU A 39 9.72 -1.63 4.65
C LEU A 39 8.40 -1.13 4.07
N HIS A 40 8.38 0.03 3.43
CA HIS A 40 7.18 0.55 2.77
C HIS A 40 6.66 -0.40 1.69
N MET A 41 7.54 -0.97 0.85
CA MET A 41 7.13 -1.96 -0.15
C MET A 41 6.56 -3.23 0.50
N MET A 42 7.19 -3.75 1.55
CA MET A 42 6.67 -4.92 2.29
C MET A 42 5.31 -4.63 2.93
N MET A 43 5.13 -3.44 3.52
CA MET A 43 3.85 -3.04 4.11
C MET A 43 2.74 -2.96 3.07
N VAL A 44 3.02 -2.49 1.85
CA VAL A 44 2.01 -2.45 0.77
C VAL A 44 1.56 -3.85 0.35
N ILE A 45 2.49 -4.81 0.29
CA ILE A 45 2.20 -6.22 -0.04
C ILE A 45 1.23 -6.83 0.97
N VAL A 46 1.38 -6.51 2.26
CA VAL A 46 0.52 -7.00 3.33
C VAL A 46 -0.80 -6.21 3.42
N PHE A 47 -0.72 -4.89 3.26
CA PHE A 47 -1.86 -3.98 3.40
C PHE A 47 -2.95 -4.22 2.34
N LEU A 48 -2.57 -4.41 1.06
CA LEU A 48 -3.54 -4.52 -0.03
C LEU A 48 -4.49 -5.72 0.13
N PRO A 49 -4.01 -6.96 0.40
CA PRO A 49 -4.90 -8.09 0.68
C PRO A 49 -5.81 -7.85 1.89
N LEU A 50 -5.27 -7.28 2.98
CA LEU A 50 -6.03 -7.01 4.20
C LEU A 50 -7.12 -5.96 3.98
N LEU A 51 -6.82 -4.90 3.21
CA LEU A 51 -7.79 -3.88 2.82
C LEU A 51 -8.97 -4.51 2.08
N TRP A 52 -8.71 -5.30 1.05
CA TRP A 52 -9.76 -5.89 0.23
C TRP A 52 -10.51 -7.01 0.95
N LEU A 53 -9.83 -7.80 1.80
CA LEU A 53 -10.49 -8.75 2.68
C LEU A 53 -11.47 -8.05 3.63
N THR A 54 -11.05 -6.94 4.24
CA THR A 54 -11.91 -6.16 5.15
C THR A 54 -13.14 -5.62 4.42
N ILE A 55 -12.96 -5.12 3.19
CA ILE A 55 -14.07 -4.63 2.36
C ILE A 55 -15.03 -5.77 2.01
N ALA A 56 -14.51 -6.93 1.63
CA ALA A 56 -15.33 -8.10 1.33
C ALA A 56 -16.16 -8.51 2.56
N LEU A 57 -15.55 -8.56 3.74
CA LEU A 57 -16.23 -8.89 5.00
C LEU A 57 -17.33 -7.88 5.39
N ILE A 58 -17.13 -6.58 5.11
CA ILE A 58 -18.14 -5.53 5.39
C ILE A 58 -19.33 -5.61 4.42
N GLN A 59 -19.16 -6.21 3.24
CA GLN A 59 -20.19 -6.31 2.20
C GLN A 59 -21.03 -7.60 2.27
N LEU A 60 -20.70 -8.52 3.18
CA LEU A 60 -21.50 -9.70 3.52
C LEU A 60 -22.63 -9.34 4.50
#